data_AF-A0A2H9MVT2-F1
#
_entry.id   AF-A0A2H9MVT2-F1
#
_cell.length_a   1.000
_cell.length_b   1.000
_cell.length_c   1.000
_cell.angle_alpha   90.00
_cell.angle_beta   90.00
_cell.angle_gamma   90.00
#
_symmetry.space_group_name_H-M   'P 1'
#
loop_
_entity.id
_entity.type
_entity.pdbx_description
1 polymer ?
#
loop_
_entity_poly.entity_id
_entity_poly.type
_entity_poly.pdbx_seq_one_letter_code
_entity_poly.pdbx_strand_id
1 'polypeptide(L)'
;MTFNPLTEILDKIKNELTSKISLAKNTDKVDITTLSQQSKILNGIILTSEISKEDKSMLHKFSLTLQEGTTAKSLRYEKQDLERVISNLND
;
A
#
# COMPACT_ATOMS: atom_id res chain seq x y z
N MET A 1 10.02 -18.61 -11.71
CA MET A 1 9.67 -17.54 -10.75
C MET A 1 8.29 -17.86 -10.21
N THR A 2 8.19 -18.16 -8.93
CA THR A 2 6.90 -18.28 -8.23
C THR A 2 6.24 -16.91 -8.21
N PHE A 3 5.05 -16.82 -8.79
CA PHE A 3 4.23 -15.62 -8.75
C PHE A 3 3.75 -15.44 -7.31
N ASN A 4 4.15 -14.34 -6.66
CA ASN A 4 3.63 -13.96 -5.36
C ASN A 4 2.65 -12.79 -5.54
N PRO A 5 1.33 -13.05 -5.51
CA PRO A 5 0.31 -12.01 -5.64
C PRO A 5 0.49 -10.87 -4.63
N LEU A 6 1.01 -11.17 -3.42
CA LEU A 6 1.27 -10.18 -2.38
C LEU A 6 2.37 -9.21 -2.79
N THR A 7 3.50 -9.71 -3.29
CA THR A 7 4.60 -8.85 -3.76
C THR A 7 4.14 -7.95 -4.91
N GLU A 8 3.37 -8.50 -5.85
CA GLU A 8 2.89 -7.73 -7.00
C GLU A 8 1.95 -6.59 -6.59
N ILE A 9 0.99 -6.84 -5.69
CA ILE A 9 0.08 -5.77 -5.25
C ILE A 9 0.83 -4.70 -4.44
N LEU A 10 1.81 -5.08 -3.62
CA LEU A 10 2.62 -4.14 -2.85
C LEU A 10 3.47 -3.24 -3.77
N ASP A 11 4.06 -3.81 -4.83
CA ASP A 11 4.79 -3.03 -5.83
C ASP A 11 3.87 -2.07 -6.61
N LYS A 12 2.67 -2.52 -6.97
CA LYS A 12 1.66 -1.66 -7.61
C LYS A 12 1.27 -0.48 -6.72
N ILE A 13 1.05 -0.73 -5.43
CA ILE A 13 0.74 0.32 -4.45
C ILE A 13 1.92 1.29 -4.32
N LYS A 14 3.16 0.78 -4.21
CA LYS A 14 4.37 1.61 -4.11
C LYS A 14 4.55 2.54 -5.30
N ASN A 15 4.32 2.03 -6.51
CA ASN A 15 4.39 2.80 -7.75
C ASN A 15 3.29 3.85 -7.82
N GLU A 16 2.06 3.48 -7.47
CA GLU A 16 0.92 4.42 -7.44
C GLU A 16 1.14 5.53 -6.42
N LEU A 17 1.59 5.21 -5.19
CA LEU A 17 1.96 6.19 -4.18
C LEU A 17 3.03 7.17 -4.70
N THR A 18 4.07 6.66 -5.36
CA THR A 18 5.15 7.49 -5.92
C THR A 18 4.62 8.44 -7.00
N SER A 19 3.75 7.93 -7.88
CA SER A 19 3.09 8.72 -8.92
C SER A 19 2.21 9.83 -8.31
N LYS A 20 1.34 9.46 -7.37
CA LYS A 20 0.40 10.38 -6.71
C LYS A 20 1.11 11.45 -5.88
N ILE A 21 2.17 11.10 -5.15
CA ILE A 21 3.01 12.09 -4.44
C ILE A 21 3.68 13.06 -5.42
N SER A 22 4.13 12.58 -6.57
CA SER A 22 4.79 13.41 -7.59
C SER A 22 3.80 14.40 -8.22
N LEU A 23 2.58 13.95 -8.51
CA LEU A 23 1.50 14.77 -9.05
C LEU A 23 0.97 15.80 -8.04
N ALA A 24 0.94 15.44 -6.76
CA ALA A 24 0.47 16.30 -5.68
C ALA A 24 1.33 17.56 -5.45
N LYS A 25 2.51 17.67 -6.08
CA LYS A 25 3.29 18.92 -6.07
C LYS A 25 2.52 20.12 -6.65
N ASN A 26 1.53 19.85 -7.50
CA ASN A 26 0.79 20.87 -8.24
C ASN A 26 -0.69 20.99 -7.83
N THR A 27 -1.16 20.24 -6.81
CA THR A 27 -2.57 20.23 -6.37
C THR A 27 -2.70 19.84 -4.90
N ASP A 28 -3.61 20.48 -4.17
CA ASP A 28 -3.87 20.21 -2.75
C ASP A 28 -4.64 18.92 -2.50
N LYS A 29 -5.42 18.45 -3.49
CA LYS A 29 -6.19 17.19 -3.41
C LYS A 29 -5.72 16.20 -4.45
N VAL A 30 -5.51 14.97 -3.99
CA VAL A 30 -5.02 13.86 -4.80
C VAL A 30 -6.14 12.85 -4.96
N ASP A 31 -6.46 12.51 -6.21
CA ASP A 31 -7.38 11.40 -6.47
C ASP A 31 -6.73 10.08 -6.05
N ILE A 32 -7.34 9.41 -5.07
CA ILE A 32 -6.87 8.16 -4.49
C ILE A 32 -7.72 6.94 -4.89
N THR A 33 -8.58 7.07 -5.90
CA THR A 33 -9.48 5.99 -6.32
C THR A 33 -8.71 4.69 -6.61
N THR A 34 -7.59 4.77 -7.34
CA THR A 34 -6.72 3.62 -7.62
C THR A 34 -6.14 3.00 -6.35
N LEU A 35 -5.63 3.82 -5.42
CA LEU A 35 -5.07 3.37 -4.15
C LEU A 35 -6.13 2.67 -3.29
N SER A 36 -7.35 3.21 -3.25
CA SER A 36 -8.49 2.59 -2.56
C SER A 36 -8.87 1.24 -3.17
N GLN A 37 -8.86 1.11 -4.50
CA GLN A 37 -9.09 -0.18 -5.18
C GLN A 37 -7.98 -1.19 -4.88
N GLN A 38 -6.71 -0.78 -4.96
CA GLN A 38 -5.56 -1.62 -4.64
C GLN A 38 -5.57 -2.07 -3.18
N SER A 39 -5.99 -1.21 -2.26
CA SER A 39 -6.19 -1.55 -0.85
C SER A 39 -7.20 -2.70 -0.66
N LYS A 40 -8.31 -2.69 -1.39
CA LYS A 40 -9.32 -3.77 -1.35
C LYS A 40 -8.76 -5.09 -1.90
N ILE A 41 -8.00 -5.02 -3.00
CA ILE A 41 -7.33 -6.19 -3.58
C ILE A 41 -6.30 -6.75 -2.59
N LEU A 42 -5.51 -5.89 -1.96
CA LEU A 42 -4.55 -6.27 -0.94
C LEU A 42 -5.24 -7.00 0.22
N ASN A 43 -6.37 -6.51 0.73
CA ASN A 43 -7.13 -7.21 1.76
C ASN A 43 -7.55 -8.62 1.35
N GLY A 44 -8.00 -8.81 0.10
CA GLY A 44 -8.32 -10.13 -0.43
C GLY A 44 -7.11 -11.06 -0.43
N ILE A 45 -5.95 -10.55 -0.85
CA ILE A 45 -4.69 -11.32 -0.92
C ILE A 45 -4.17 -11.68 0.48
N ILE A 46 -4.23 -10.76 1.45
CA ILE A 46 -3.77 -11.02 2.84
C ILE A 46 -4.50 -12.22 3.44
N LEU A 47 -5.81 -12.35 3.19
CA LEU A 47 -6.62 -13.46 3.69
C LEU A 47 -6.09 -14.83 3.22
N THR A 48 -5.68 -14.91 1.95
CA THR A 48 -5.18 -16.15 1.34
C THR A 48 -3.67 -16.33 1.42
N SER A 49 -2.93 -15.33 1.91
CA SER A 49 -1.46 -15.38 1.97
C SER A 49 -0.98 -16.25 3.14
N GLU A 50 0.05 -17.06 2.91
CA GLU A 50 0.74 -17.87 3.92
C GLU A 50 1.85 -17.06 4.61
N ILE A 51 1.47 -15.95 5.25
CA ILE A 51 2.37 -15.09 6.04
C ILE A 51 1.98 -15.12 7.52
N SER A 52 2.87 -14.62 8.39
CA SER A 52 2.64 -14.58 9.84
C SER A 52 1.39 -13.76 10.19
N LYS A 53 0.78 -14.04 11.35
CA LYS A 53 -0.41 -13.32 11.81
C LYS A 53 -0.08 -11.84 12.06
N GLU A 54 1.13 -11.57 12.54
CA GLU A 54 1.69 -10.25 12.77
C GLU A 54 1.76 -9.46 11.45
N ASP A 55 2.29 -10.07 10.39
CA ASP A 55 2.37 -9.45 9.06
C ASP A 55 1.00 -9.20 8.46
N LYS A 56 0.06 -10.16 8.58
CA LYS A 56 -1.33 -9.94 8.19
C LYS A 56 -1.93 -8.74 8.91
N SER A 57 -1.71 -8.62 10.21
CA SER A 57 -2.21 -7.50 11.00
C SER A 57 -1.61 -6.16 10.54
N MET A 58 -0.31 -6.14 10.25
CA MET A 58 0.37 -4.94 9.78
C MET A 58 -0.13 -4.51 8.40
N LEU A 59 -0.25 -5.46 7.47
CA LEU A 59 -0.77 -5.22 6.12
C LEU A 59 -2.25 -4.80 6.12
N HIS A 60 -3.08 -5.35 7.01
CA HIS A 60 -4.47 -4.91 7.15
C HIS A 60 -4.58 -3.47 7.65
N LYS A 61 -3.76 -3.07 8.63
CA LYS A 61 -3.70 -1.68 9.12
C LYS A 61 -3.28 -0.72 8.01
N PHE A 62 -2.21 -1.07 7.29
CA PHE A 62 -1.73 -0.30 6.14
C PHE A 62 -2.82 -0.18 5.05
N SER A 63 -3.51 -1.27 4.75
CA SER A 63 -4.62 -1.26 3.78
C SER A 63 -5.72 -0.27 4.18
N LEU A 64 -6.08 -0.18 5.47
CA LEU A 64 -7.10 0.75 5.95
C LEU A 64 -6.67 2.21 5.78
N THR A 65 -5.45 2.57 6.20
CA THR A 65 -4.94 3.95 6.12
C THR A 65 -4.78 4.44 4.68
N LEU A 66 -4.42 3.52 3.76
CA LEU A 66 -4.32 3.81 2.33
C LEU A 66 -5.64 4.29 1.70
N GLN A 67 -6.80 3.94 2.29
CA GLN A 67 -8.12 4.37 1.80
C GLN A 67 -8.47 5.80 2.23
N GLU A 68 -7.76 6.37 3.21
CA GLU A 68 -8.08 7.66 3.83
C GLU A 68 -7.12 8.79 3.39
N GLY A 69 -5.92 8.46 2.93
CA GLY A 69 -4.87 9.42 2.62
C GLY A 69 -5.14 10.26 1.37
N THR A 70 -5.65 11.49 1.51
CA THR A 70 -6.01 12.35 0.36
C THR A 70 -5.01 13.49 0.06
N THR A 71 -3.97 13.64 0.88
CA THR A 71 -2.98 14.72 0.78
C THR A 71 -1.59 14.20 0.43
N ALA A 72 -0.74 15.04 -0.17
CA ALA A 72 0.67 14.69 -0.42
C ALA A 72 1.42 14.27 0.85
N LYS A 73 1.07 14.88 2.00
CA LYS A 73 1.67 14.56 3.30
C LYS A 73 1.26 13.17 3.78
N SER A 74 -0.05 12.86 3.78
CA SER A 74 -0.53 11.54 4.17
C SER A 74 0.04 10.45 3.26
N LEU A 75 0.05 10.66 1.94
CA LEU A 75 0.59 9.67 0.98
C LEU A 75 2.09 9.40 1.19
N ARG A 76 2.89 10.39 1.61
CA ARG A 76 4.30 10.17 1.97
C ARG A 76 4.45 9.28 3.19
N TYR A 77 3.59 9.43 4.19
CA TYR A 77 3.59 8.53 5.35
C TYR A 77 3.16 7.11 4.96
N GLU A 78 2.12 6.96 4.14
CA GLU A 78 1.72 5.65 3.61
C GLU A 78 2.87 4.96 2.87
N LYS A 79 3.64 5.71 2.06
CA LYS A 79 4.81 5.15 1.36
C LYS A 79 5.89 4.65 2.34
N GLN A 80 6.17 5.41 3.40
CA GLN A 80 7.14 5.00 4.42
C GLN A 80 6.67 3.76 5.19
N ASP A 81 5.37 3.68 5.54
CA ASP A 81 4.83 2.51 6.21
C ASP A 81 4.85 1.27 5.30
N LEU A 82 4.55 1.43 4.01
CA LEU A 82 4.70 0.36 3.02
C LEU A 82 6.15 -0.15 2.93
N GLU A 83 7.13 0.75 2.87
CA GLU A 83 8.55 0.35 2.85
C GLU A 83 8.95 -0.42 4.10
N ARG A 84 8.43 -0.03 5.28
CA ARG A 84 8.62 -0.76 6.54
C ARG A 84 7.97 -2.15 6.51
N VAL A 85 6.74 -2.26 6.01
CA VAL A 85 6.04 -3.54 5.87
C VAL A 85 6.80 -4.47 4.91
N ILE A 86 7.24 -3.96 3.76
CA ILE A 86 8.02 -4.74 2.80
C ILE A 86 9.35 -5.21 3.41
N SER A 87 10.01 -4.38 4.22
CA SER A 87 11.23 -4.79 4.93
C SER A 87 10.95 -5.97 5.87
N ASN A 88 9.91 -5.87 6.70
CA ASN A 88 9.57 -6.91 7.67
C ASN A 88 9.17 -8.24 7.01
N LEU A 89 8.58 -8.20 5.82
CA LEU A 89 8.20 -9.42 5.07
C LEU A 89 9.41 -10.15 4.45
N ASN A 90 10.55 -9.48 4.32
CA ASN A 90 11.77 -10.04 3.74
C ASN A 90 12.81 -10.46 4.78
N ASP A 91 12.56 -10.17 6.06
CA ASP A 91 13.36 -10.63 7.22
C ASP A 91 12.95 -12.04 7.66
#